data_AF-A0A963EXD6-F1
#
_entry.id   AF-A0A963EXD6-F1
#
_cell.length_a   1.000
_cell.length_b   1.000
_cell.length_c   1.000
_cell.angle_alpha   90.00
_cell.angle_beta   90.00
_cell.angle_gamma   90.00
#
_symmetry.space_group_name_H-M   'P 1'
#
loop_
_entity.id
_entity.type
_entity.pdbx_description
1 polymer ?
#
loop_
_entity_poly.entity_id
_entity_poly.type
_entity_poly.pdbx_seq_one_letter_code
_entity_poly.pdbx_strand_id
1 'polypeptide(L)'
;MKLTQFRWTLVALLGLALLACTQEQQNRISRIGVTWLEGDYRVTYADGSHVKSWEVRDGKVTSEPEKGYYYFWTRQNGKKLYVQTPIGRSYIEEIPPLK
;
A
#
# COMPACT_ATOMS: atom_id res chain seq x y z
N MET A 1 -7.24 -35.80 -25.68
CA MET A 1 -6.68 -34.43 -25.63
C MET A 1 -5.25 -34.53 -25.08
N LYS A 2 -4.23 -34.06 -25.81
CA LYS A 2 -2.81 -34.29 -25.43
C LYS A 2 -2.43 -33.44 -24.22
N LEU A 3 -1.72 -34.01 -23.24
CA LEU A 3 -1.31 -33.36 -21.98
C LEU A 3 -0.60 -32.01 -22.19
N THR A 4 0.18 -31.89 -23.26
CA THR A 4 0.84 -30.64 -23.68
C THR A 4 -0.16 -29.55 -24.08
N GLN A 5 -1.21 -29.87 -24.83
CA GLN A 5 -2.24 -28.88 -25.17
C GLN A 5 -3.02 -28.42 -23.95
N PHE A 6 -3.35 -29.34 -23.03
CA PHE A 6 -4.00 -28.96 -21.77
C PHE A 6 -3.15 -27.97 -20.95
N ARG A 7 -1.84 -28.18 -20.87
CA ARG A 7 -0.91 -27.26 -20.19
C ARG A 7 -0.90 -25.86 -20.82
N TRP A 8 -0.86 -25.78 -22.15
CA TRP A 8 -0.89 -24.50 -22.86
C TRP A 8 -2.23 -23.78 -22.70
N THR A 9 -3.35 -24.50 -22.73
CA THR A 9 -4.67 -23.92 -22.47
C THR A 9 -4.76 -23.38 -21.04
N LEU A 10 -4.20 -24.08 -20.06
CA LEU A 10 -4.19 -23.66 -18.66
C LEU A 10 -3.33 -22.39 -18.45
N VAL A 11 -2.16 -22.34 -19.10
CA VAL A 11 -1.29 -21.14 -19.08
C VAL A 11 -1.99 -19.95 -19.73
N ALA A 12 -2.66 -20.14 -20.87
CA ALA A 12 -3.42 -19.09 -21.54
C ALA A 12 -4.59 -18.56 -20.68
N LEU A 13 -5.34 -19.46 -20.04
CA LEU A 13 -6.43 -19.10 -19.12
C LEU A 13 -5.92 -18.34 -17.89
N LEU A 14 -4.79 -18.76 -17.32
CA LEU A 14 -4.16 -18.06 -16.20
C LEU A 14 -3.69 -16.65 -16.62
N GLY A 15 -3.12 -16.52 -17.83
CA GLY A 15 -2.73 -15.23 -18.39
C GLY A 15 -3.92 -14.28 -18.60
N LEU A 16 -5.04 -14.77 -19.11
CA LEU A 16 -6.27 -13.98 -19.24
C LEU A 16 -6.85 -13.58 -17.88
N ALA A 17 -6.77 -14.44 -16.86
CA ALA A 17 -7.22 -14.12 -15.52
C ALA A 17 -6.41 -12.99 -14.87
N LEU A 18 -5.11 -12.87 -15.16
CA LEU A 18 -4.27 -11.77 -14.67
C LEU A 18 -4.63 -10.42 -15.31
N LEU A 19 -5.11 -10.42 -16.56
CA LEU A 19 -5.59 -9.22 -17.26
C LEU A 19 -6.98 -8.76 -16.79
N ALA A 20 -7.75 -9.64 -16.15
CA ALA A 20 -9.11 -9.35 -15.68
C ALA A 20 -9.16 -8.62 -14.32
N CYS A 21 -8.02 -8.28 -13.72
CA CYS A 21 -7.97 -7.56 -12.46
C CYS A 21 -8.32 -6.09 -12.68
N THR A 22 -9.44 -5.61 -12.12
CA THR A 22 -9.86 -4.22 -12.28
C THR A 22 -8.87 -3.25 -11.60
N GLN A 23 -8.86 -1.99 -12.01
CA GLN A 23 -8.05 -0.95 -11.37
C GLN A 23 -8.31 -0.88 -9.85
N GLU A 24 -9.58 -1.01 -9.44
CA GLU A 24 -9.99 -1.12 -8.03
C GLU A 24 -9.37 -2.31 -7.31
N GLN A 25 -9.32 -3.49 -7.94
CA GLN A 25 -8.71 -4.68 -7.36
C GLN A 25 -7.19 -4.55 -7.25
N GLN A 26 -6.53 -4.00 -8.26
CA GLN A 26 -5.09 -3.70 -8.22
C GLN A 26 -4.77 -2.71 -7.10
N ASN A 27 -5.58 -1.65 -6.97
CA ASN A 27 -5.47 -0.67 -5.90
C ASN A 27 -5.71 -1.29 -4.51
N ARG A 28 -6.65 -2.24 -4.39
CA ARG A 28 -6.89 -2.99 -3.15
C ARG A 28 -5.70 -3.87 -2.77
N ILE A 29 -5.11 -4.59 -3.73
CA ILE A 29 -3.94 -5.47 -3.51
C ILE A 29 -2.71 -4.65 -3.10
N SER A 30 -2.45 -3.53 -3.77
CA SER A 30 -1.34 -2.62 -3.42
C SER A 30 -1.41 -2.15 -1.96
N ARG A 31 -2.62 -1.83 -1.47
CA ARG A 31 -2.84 -1.39 -0.07
C ARG A 31 -2.62 -2.51 0.95
N ILE A 32 -2.94 -3.75 0.60
CA ILE A 32 -2.60 -4.91 1.44
C ILE A 32 -1.08 -5.00 1.60
N GLY A 33 -0.29 -4.81 0.53
CA GLY A 33 1.18 -4.87 0.58
C GLY A 33 1.81 -3.90 1.58
N VAL A 34 1.29 -2.67 1.67
CA VAL A 34 1.72 -1.65 2.65
C VAL A 34 1.56 -2.15 4.10
N THR A 35 0.59 -3.02 4.35
CA THR A 35 0.29 -3.54 5.71
C THR A 35 1.31 -4.59 6.19
N TRP A 36 2.28 -5.03 5.39
CA TRP A 36 3.17 -6.15 5.78
C TRP A 36 4.65 -5.79 5.88
N LEU A 37 5.08 -4.63 5.41
CA LEU A 37 6.49 -4.28 5.37
C LEU A 37 6.81 -3.24 6.46
N GLU A 38 7.59 -3.65 7.45
CA GLU A 38 8.21 -2.74 8.42
C GLU A 38 9.34 -1.97 7.73
N GLY A 39 9.53 -0.70 8.11
CA GLY A 39 10.55 0.15 7.48
C GLY A 39 10.42 1.62 7.84
N ASP A 40 11.20 2.42 7.13
CA ASP A 40 11.17 3.87 7.22
C ASP A 40 10.31 4.45 6.12
N TYR A 41 9.26 5.17 6.52
CA TYR A 41 8.27 5.73 5.60
C TYR A 41 8.02 7.19 5.86
N ARG A 42 7.73 7.93 4.78
CA ARG A 42 7.09 9.22 4.84
C ARG A 42 5.65 9.06 4.39
N VAL A 43 4.71 9.36 5.29
CA VAL A 43 3.29 9.39 4.96
C VAL A 43 2.89 10.84 4.76
N THR A 44 2.25 11.15 3.63
CA THR A 44 1.79 12.50 3.32
C THR A 44 0.30 12.50 3.03
N TYR A 45 -0.44 13.32 3.77
CA TYR A 45 -1.81 13.71 3.46
C TYR A 45 -1.80 15.00 2.64
N ALA A 46 -2.56 15.05 1.55
CA ALA A 46 -2.69 16.23 0.71
C ALA A 46 -4.15 16.45 0.29
N ASP A 47 -4.68 17.64 0.57
CA ASP A 47 -5.99 18.11 0.12
C ASP A 47 -5.91 19.59 -0.26
N GLY A 48 -5.77 19.85 -1.57
CA GLY A 48 -5.51 21.19 -2.09
C GLY A 48 -4.23 21.79 -1.51
N SER A 49 -4.35 22.93 -0.82
CA SER A 49 -3.22 23.58 -0.14
C SER A 49 -2.89 22.99 1.23
N HIS A 50 -3.72 22.09 1.76
CA HIS A 50 -3.47 21.48 3.05
C HIS A 50 -2.62 20.22 2.88
N VAL A 51 -1.32 20.33 3.18
CA VAL A 51 -0.36 19.22 3.11
C VAL A 51 0.24 18.99 4.49
N LYS A 52 0.24 17.74 4.94
CA LYS A 52 0.88 17.33 6.19
C LYS A 52 1.58 16.00 6.02
N SER A 53 2.83 15.94 6.49
CA SER A 53 3.65 14.74 6.40
C SER A 53 4.13 14.28 7.77
N TRP A 54 4.32 12.97 7.90
CA TRP A 54 4.86 12.32 9.07
C TRP A 54 5.94 11.33 8.66
N GLU A 55 7.02 11.29 9.43
CA GLU A 55 8.02 10.24 9.30
C GLU A 55 7.69 9.12 10.29
N VAL A 56 7.59 7.92 9.76
CA VAL A 56 7.45 6.67 10.49
C VAL A 56 8.80 5.99 10.39
N ARG A 57 9.56 5.96 11.48
CA ARG A 57 10.88 5.34 11.54
C ARG A 57 10.80 4.02 12.27
N ASP A 58 11.44 3.00 11.72
CA ASP A 58 11.51 1.65 12.25
C ASP A 58 10.11 1.14 12.67
N GLY A 59 9.17 1.31 11.75
CA GLY A 59 7.76 1.24 12.07
C GLY A 59 6.91 0.68 10.93
N LYS A 60 5.61 0.73 11.14
CA LYS A 60 4.63 0.11 10.25
C LYS A 60 3.50 1.08 9.94
N VAL A 61 3.19 1.20 8.65
CA VAL A 61 1.97 1.85 8.18
C VAL A 61 0.96 0.77 7.86
N THR A 62 -0.21 0.81 8.48
CA THR A 62 -1.25 -0.20 8.27
C THR A 62 -2.41 0.39 7.50
N SER A 63 -2.94 -0.36 6.53
CA SER A 63 -4.15 0.02 5.80
C SER A 63 -5.38 -0.66 6.41
N GLU A 64 -6.49 0.07 6.49
CA GLU A 64 -7.83 -0.46 6.74
C GLU A 64 -8.71 -0.10 5.54
N PRO A 65 -8.62 -0.86 4.44
CA PRO A 65 -9.25 -0.47 3.18
C PRO A 65 -10.77 -0.36 3.27
N GLU A 66 -11.41 -1.21 4.09
CA GLU A 66 -12.87 -1.22 4.27
C GLU A 66 -13.38 0.05 4.97
N LYS A 67 -12.54 0.65 5.81
CA LYS A 67 -12.85 1.92 6.50
C LYS A 67 -12.21 3.14 5.83
N GLY A 68 -11.38 2.92 4.80
CA GLY A 68 -10.84 3.98 3.95
C GLY A 68 -9.67 4.79 4.53
N TYR A 69 -8.93 4.28 5.52
CA TYR A 69 -7.80 5.01 6.12
C TYR A 69 -6.52 4.17 6.27
N TYR A 70 -5.39 4.85 6.28
CA TYR A 70 -4.13 4.35 6.86
C TYR A 70 -4.03 4.75 8.31
N TYR A 71 -3.35 3.95 9.13
CA TYR A 71 -3.00 4.32 10.48
C TYR A 71 -1.59 3.86 10.86
N PHE A 72 -0.94 4.65 11.72
CA PHE A 72 0.43 4.42 12.14
C PHE A 72 0.77 5.18 13.42
N TRP A 73 1.88 4.81 14.03
CA TRP A 73 2.48 5.55 15.13
C TRP A 73 3.69 6.34 14.60
N THR A 74 3.81 7.59 15.02
CA THR A 74 4.97 8.46 14.72
C THR A 74 5.46 9.12 15.99
N ARG A 75 6.67 9.69 15.95
CA ARG A 75 7.22 10.51 17.03
C ARG A 75 7.28 11.97 16.56
N GLN A 76 6.62 12.85 17.29
CA GLN A 76 6.68 14.28 17.06
C GLN A 76 7.05 14.96 18.37
N ASN A 77 8.13 15.75 18.37
CA ASN A 77 8.65 16.43 19.57
C ASN A 77 8.86 15.48 20.77
N GLY A 78 9.41 14.28 20.51
CA GLY A 78 9.66 13.26 21.53
C GLY A 78 8.43 12.51 22.05
N LYS A 79 7.21 12.87 21.62
CA LYS A 79 5.97 12.20 22.02
C LYS A 79 5.49 11.24 20.94
N LYS A 80 4.97 10.08 21.37
CA LYS A 80 4.34 9.11 20.48
C LYS A 80 2.95 9.63 20.09
N LEU A 81 2.68 9.70 18.79
CA LEU A 81 1.41 10.16 18.22
C LEU A 81 0.81 9.03 17.38
N TYR A 82 -0.46 8.73 17.62
CA TYR A 82 -1.25 7.88 16.73
C TYR A 82 -1.89 8.74 15.66
N VAL A 83 -1.74 8.35 14.39
CA VAL A 83 -2.24 9.12 13.25
C VAL A 83 -3.12 8.23 12.38
N GLN A 84 -4.22 8.79 11.89
CA GLN A 84 -5.06 8.20 10.85
C GLN A 84 -5.17 9.17 9.69
N THR A 85 -5.06 8.66 8.45
CA THR A 85 -5.14 9.49 7.24
C THR A 85 -6.01 8.79 6.18
N PRO A 86 -6.87 9.51 5.46
CA PRO A 86 -7.74 8.90 4.44
C PRO A 86 -6.92 8.39 3.25
N ILE A 87 -7.15 7.16 2.81
CA ILE A 87 -6.32 6.55 1.77
C ILE A 87 -6.43 7.31 0.44
N GLY A 88 -7.62 7.80 0.10
CA GLY A 88 -7.86 8.51 -1.16
C GLY A 88 -7.13 9.85 -1.30
N ARG A 89 -6.50 10.34 -0.22
CA ARG A 89 -5.78 11.62 -0.17
C ARG A 89 -4.41 11.50 0.47
N SER A 90 -3.92 10.27 0.61
CA SER A 90 -2.65 10.00 1.27
C SER A 90 -1.81 9.07 0.43
N TYR A 91 -0.52 9.37 0.36
CA TYR A 91 0.48 8.53 -0.29
C TYR A 91 1.63 8.27 0.68
N ILE A 92 2.34 7.18 0.42
CA ILE A 92 3.37 6.64 1.30
C ILE A 92 4.63 6.44 0.45
N GLU A 93 5.74 6.99 0.93
CA GLU A 93 7.04 6.90 0.28
C GLU A 93 8.00 6.19 1.23
N GLU A 94 8.80 5.26 0.70
CA GLU A 94 9.90 4.68 1.46
C GLU A 94 11.03 5.71 1.60
N ILE A 95 11.61 5.82 2.79
CA ILE A 95 12.76 6.68 3.03
C ILE A 95 14.02 5.84 2.82
N PRO A 96 14.88 6.18 1.84
CA PRO A 96 16.09 5.42 1.61
C PRO A 96 17.04 5.52 2.81
N PRO A 97 17.82 4.47 3.11
CA PRO A 97 18.85 4.54 4.12
C PRO A 97 19.88 5.61 3.75
N LEU A 98 20.34 6.37 4.75
CA LEU A 98 21.47 7.27 4.57
C LEU A 98 22.70 6.42 4.19
N LYS A 99 23.29 6.70 3.03
CA LYS A 99 24.55 6.07 2.59
C LYS A 99 25.73 6.56 3.42
#